data_AF-A0A1Z8BFN9-F1
#
_entry.id   AF-A0A1Z8BFN9-F1
#
_cell.length_a   1.000
_cell.length_b   1.000
_cell.length_c   1.000
_cell.angle_alpha   90.00
_cell.angle_beta   90.00
_cell.angle_gamma   90.00
#
_symmetry.space_group_name_H-M   'P 1'
#
loop_
_entity.id
_entity.type
_entity.pdbx_description
1 polymer ?
#
loop_
_entity_poly.entity_id
_entity_poly.type
_entity_poly.pdbx_seq_one_letter_code
_entity_poly.pdbx_strand_id
1 'polypeptide(L)'
;MKKIIFLLIAITLIGCTSENDKASNEAPLTKEAFKTPLDSNVWKALSGNQFKNANEVFLAYEKEKKMYNSQLHFDNTMSMWHKALFNYSKDLKIEQVNVILNDMDSMEFNSVSFRTYYRLLYHHNKEITNYRSKVNDFYKKNINYLTSADWKNVELKEQIIKNLNKEHFVFK
;
A
#
# COMPACT_ATOMS: atom_id res chain seq x y z
N MET A 1 37.02 -33.09 -50.03
CA MET A 1 37.52 -32.02 -49.13
C MET A 1 36.64 -30.79 -49.29
N LYS A 2 36.09 -30.31 -48.16
CA LYS A 2 35.70 -28.92 -47.87
C LYS A 2 34.86 -28.16 -48.92
N LYS A 3 33.58 -27.94 -48.60
CA LYS A 3 32.90 -26.62 -48.57
C LYS A 3 31.41 -26.85 -48.36
N ILE A 4 30.92 -26.60 -47.14
CA ILE A 4 29.59 -26.09 -46.77
C ILE A 4 29.67 -25.80 -45.27
N ILE A 5 28.97 -24.74 -44.84
CA ILE A 5 28.92 -24.13 -43.50
C ILE A 5 29.93 -23.00 -43.29
N PHE A 6 29.54 -21.81 -43.75
CA PHE A 6 29.93 -20.53 -43.15
C PHE A 6 28.65 -19.75 -42.91
N LEU A 7 27.91 -20.15 -41.86
CA LEU A 7 26.92 -19.32 -41.22
C LEU A 7 26.88 -19.78 -39.77
N LEU A 8 26.94 -18.80 -38.85
CA LEU A 8 27.00 -18.93 -37.40
C LEU A 8 28.38 -19.32 -36.85
N ILE A 9 29.10 -18.31 -36.38
CA ILE A 9 29.61 -18.16 -35.00
C ILE A 9 30.51 -16.92 -35.05
N ALA A 10 29.90 -15.77 -34.85
CA ALA A 10 30.59 -14.55 -34.46
C ALA A 10 29.63 -13.84 -33.51
N ILE A 11 29.67 -14.26 -32.24
CA ILE A 11 29.52 -13.49 -31.00
C ILE A 11 29.81 -14.52 -29.90
N THR A 12 31.09 -14.75 -29.64
CA THR A 12 31.56 -15.27 -28.37
C THR A 12 32.46 -14.19 -27.78
N LEU A 13 32.28 -13.95 -26.49
CA LEU A 13 32.94 -12.96 -25.62
C LEU A 13 32.18 -11.64 -25.44
N ILE A 14 31.15 -11.65 -24.58
CA ILE A 14 31.08 -10.76 -23.39
C ILE A 14 30.35 -11.53 -22.27
N GLY A 15 31.00 -11.61 -21.09
CA GLY A 15 30.44 -11.81 -19.74
C GLY A 15 29.35 -12.88 -19.56
N CYS A 16 29.60 -14.03 -18.91
CA CYS A 16 29.87 -14.11 -17.48
C CYS A 16 28.96 -13.17 -16.66
N THR A 17 27.70 -13.58 -16.45
CA THR A 17 26.92 -13.47 -15.21
C THR A 17 25.56 -14.16 -15.43
N SER A 18 25.57 -15.49 -15.42
CA SER A 18 24.37 -16.22 -15.03
C SER A 18 24.19 -16.04 -13.53
N GLU A 19 22.97 -15.70 -13.10
CA GLU A 19 22.55 -15.45 -11.72
C GLU A 19 22.86 -14.06 -11.17
N ASN A 20 21.97 -13.12 -11.45
CA ASN A 20 21.42 -12.14 -10.50
C ASN A 20 20.80 -11.02 -11.30
N ASP A 21 19.47 -10.99 -11.38
CA ASP A 21 18.68 -9.76 -11.51
C ASP A 21 17.19 -10.13 -11.55
N LYS A 22 16.73 -10.76 -10.45
CA LYS A 22 15.36 -10.49 -10.03
C LYS A 22 15.40 -9.08 -9.47
N ALA A 23 14.94 -8.12 -10.27
CA ALA A 23 14.67 -6.76 -9.81
C ALA A 23 13.94 -6.84 -8.46
N SER A 24 14.65 -6.49 -7.39
CA SER A 24 14.08 -6.46 -6.06
C SER A 24 13.01 -5.37 -6.04
N ASN A 25 11.75 -5.79 -5.92
CA ASN A 25 10.55 -4.94 -5.81
C ASN A 25 10.48 -4.15 -4.49
N GLU A 26 11.61 -3.95 -3.80
CA GLU A 26 11.60 -3.40 -2.45
C GLU A 26 11.66 -1.87 -2.47
N ALA A 27 10.62 -1.27 -1.87
CA ALA A 27 10.59 0.12 -1.47
C ALA A 27 11.82 0.47 -0.60
N PRO A 28 12.25 1.75 -0.52
CA PRO A 28 13.45 2.12 0.21
C PRO A 28 13.43 1.59 1.66
N LEU A 29 14.35 0.64 1.92
CA LEU A 29 14.67 0.10 3.24
C LEU A 29 15.43 1.15 4.08
N THR A 30 14.74 2.12 4.66
CA THR A 30 15.26 2.80 5.85
C THR A 30 14.91 1.97 7.07
N LYS A 31 15.90 1.16 7.47
CA LYS A 31 16.09 0.37 8.70
C LYS A 31 15.06 0.56 9.82
N GLU A 32 13.91 -0.05 9.67
CA GLU A 32 13.49 -1.18 10.48
C GLU A 32 12.68 -2.04 9.51
N ALA A 33 13.08 -3.30 9.35
CA ALA A 33 12.45 -4.20 8.39
C ALA A 33 10.93 -4.09 8.47
N PHE A 34 10.25 -4.10 7.32
CA PHE A 34 8.85 -4.50 7.25
C PHE A 34 8.73 -5.78 8.08
N LYS A 35 8.35 -5.66 9.35
CA LYS A 35 8.01 -6.81 10.17
C LYS A 35 6.66 -7.20 9.64
N THR A 36 6.70 -8.02 8.60
CA THR A 36 5.62 -8.95 8.29
C THR A 36 5.09 -9.42 9.65
N PRO A 37 3.82 -9.22 9.99
CA PRO A 37 3.32 -9.69 11.27
C PRO A 37 3.65 -11.16 11.35
N LEU A 38 4.18 -11.53 12.50
CA LEU A 38 4.84 -12.80 12.75
C LEU A 38 3.94 -14.02 12.48
N ASP A 39 2.64 -13.81 12.27
CA ASP A 39 1.71 -14.87 12.00
C ASP A 39 1.30 -14.91 10.52
N SER A 40 1.99 -15.74 9.74
CA SER A 40 1.59 -16.10 8.37
C SER A 40 0.16 -16.66 8.27
N ASN A 41 -0.46 -17.06 9.39
CA ASN A 41 -1.88 -17.44 9.44
C ASN A 41 -2.82 -16.22 9.41
N VAL A 42 -2.41 -15.07 9.96
CA VAL A 42 -3.14 -13.79 9.81
C VAL A 42 -3.13 -13.36 8.34
N TRP A 43 -2.02 -13.59 7.64
CA TRP A 43 -1.94 -13.33 6.19
C TRP A 43 -2.89 -14.25 5.40
N LYS A 44 -2.92 -15.57 5.67
CA LYS A 44 -3.88 -16.49 5.02
C LYS A 44 -5.34 -16.18 5.35
N ALA A 45 -5.64 -15.64 6.53
CA ALA A 45 -6.98 -15.19 6.91
C ALA A 45 -7.39 -13.89 6.19
N LEU A 46 -6.46 -12.94 6.03
CA LEU A 46 -6.67 -11.66 5.33
C LEU A 46 -6.75 -11.80 3.80
N SER A 47 -5.99 -12.73 3.20
CA SER A 47 -6.02 -13.00 1.75
C SER A 47 -7.21 -13.84 1.28
N GLY A 48 -8.05 -14.33 2.21
CA GLY A 48 -8.99 -15.44 1.97
C GLY A 48 -10.47 -15.18 2.32
N ASN A 49 -10.93 -13.95 2.53
CA ASN A 49 -12.33 -13.66 2.87
C ASN A 49 -12.84 -14.45 4.10
N GLN A 50 -12.14 -14.42 5.23
CA GLN A 50 -12.59 -15.11 6.45
C GLN A 50 -13.49 -14.29 7.38
N PHE A 51 -13.63 -12.98 7.15
CA PHE A 51 -14.53 -12.15 7.94
C PHE A 51 -15.96 -12.26 7.40
N LYS A 52 -16.92 -12.55 8.28
CA LYS A 52 -18.33 -12.69 7.90
C LYS A 52 -18.99 -11.34 7.61
N ASN A 53 -18.48 -10.26 8.20
CA ASN A 53 -19.04 -8.92 8.09
C ASN A 53 -18.02 -7.83 8.46
N ALA A 54 -18.39 -6.57 8.22
CA ALA A 54 -17.56 -5.40 8.49
C ALA A 54 -17.17 -5.25 9.96
N ASN A 55 -18.05 -5.66 10.89
CA ASN A 55 -17.79 -5.56 12.31
C ASN A 55 -16.67 -6.53 12.75
N GLU A 56 -16.63 -7.74 12.20
CA GLU A 56 -15.53 -8.68 12.46
C GLU A 56 -14.18 -8.15 11.95
N VAL A 57 -14.15 -7.52 10.76
CA VAL A 57 -12.94 -6.86 10.23
C VAL A 57 -12.47 -5.77 11.17
N PHE A 58 -13.38 -4.87 11.58
CA PHE A 58 -13.03 -3.74 12.44
C PHE A 58 -12.51 -4.19 13.81
N LEU A 59 -13.16 -5.17 14.44
CA LEU A 59 -12.74 -5.69 15.74
C LEU A 59 -11.36 -6.37 15.67
N ALA A 60 -11.08 -7.10 14.60
CA ALA A 60 -9.78 -7.73 14.40
C ALA A 60 -8.67 -6.70 14.16
N TYR A 61 -8.95 -5.68 13.33
CA TYR A 61 -8.07 -4.53 13.14
C TYR A 61 -7.74 -3.83 14.47
N GLU A 62 -8.76 -3.46 15.25
CA GLU A 62 -8.59 -2.78 16.56
C GLU A 62 -7.83 -3.63 17.57
N LYS A 63 -8.04 -4.96 17.55
CA LYS A 63 -7.31 -5.89 18.42
C LYS A 63 -5.82 -5.88 18.07
N GLU A 64 -5.45 -6.02 16.79
CA GLU A 64 -4.05 -6.05 16.38
C GLU A 64 -3.34 -4.71 16.59
N LYS A 65 -4.03 -3.59 16.33
CA LYS A 65 -3.54 -2.24 16.62
C LYS A 65 -3.07 -2.08 18.07
N LYS A 66 -3.81 -2.65 19.03
CA LYS A 66 -3.52 -2.55 20.48
C LYS A 66 -2.36 -3.44 20.95
N MET A 67 -1.87 -4.34 20.11
CA MET A 67 -0.82 -5.29 20.49
C MET A 67 0.60 -4.71 20.42
N TYR A 68 0.79 -3.50 19.88
CA TYR A 68 2.12 -2.96 19.59
C TYR A 68 2.25 -1.47 19.93
N ASN A 69 3.41 -1.07 20.46
CA ASN A 69 3.65 0.27 21.02
C ASN A 69 4.52 1.18 20.12
N SER A 70 4.89 0.77 18.91
CA SER A 70 5.76 1.54 18.01
C SER A 70 4.99 2.11 16.82
N GLN A 71 5.23 3.36 16.45
CA GLN A 71 4.62 4.02 15.28
C GLN A 71 4.81 3.22 13.99
N LEU A 72 6.01 2.65 13.78
CA LEU A 72 6.29 1.83 12.60
C LEU A 72 5.39 0.59 12.50
N HIS A 73 5.16 -0.12 13.62
CA HIS A 73 4.22 -1.26 13.59
C HIS A 73 2.81 -0.81 13.31
N PHE A 74 2.38 0.30 13.89
CA PHE A 74 1.07 0.85 13.62
C PHE A 74 0.87 1.17 12.12
N ASP A 75 1.83 1.84 11.49
CA ASP A 75 1.80 2.16 10.06
C ASP A 75 1.78 0.88 9.19
N ASN A 76 2.54 -0.14 9.58
CA ASN A 76 2.53 -1.45 8.92
C ASN A 76 1.19 -2.17 9.08
N THR A 77 0.62 -2.21 10.28
CA THR A 77 -0.70 -2.80 10.54
C THR A 77 -1.75 -2.14 9.65
N MET A 78 -1.83 -0.81 9.62
CA MET A 78 -2.81 -0.14 8.75
C MET A 78 -2.61 -0.48 7.27
N SER A 79 -1.36 -0.43 6.80
CA SER A 79 -1.01 -0.78 5.42
C SER A 79 -1.40 -2.21 5.05
N MET A 80 -1.48 -3.13 6.02
CA MET A 80 -1.91 -4.49 5.79
C MET A 80 -3.43 -4.64 5.75
N TRP A 81 -4.13 -3.99 6.66
CA TRP A 81 -5.58 -4.08 6.78
C TRP A 81 -6.32 -3.34 5.66
N HIS A 82 -5.63 -2.50 4.89
CA HIS A 82 -6.24 -1.63 3.89
C HIS A 82 -7.15 -2.34 2.87
N LYS A 83 -6.83 -3.57 2.42
CA LYS A 83 -7.67 -4.33 1.47
C LYS A 83 -8.96 -4.82 2.12
N ALA A 84 -8.86 -5.36 3.33
CA ALA A 84 -10.03 -5.80 4.08
C ALA A 84 -10.94 -4.58 4.35
N LEU A 85 -10.39 -3.50 4.89
CA LEU A 85 -11.12 -2.26 5.15
C LEU A 85 -11.74 -1.67 3.86
N PHE A 86 -11.05 -1.77 2.72
CA PHE A 86 -11.58 -1.36 1.42
C PHE A 86 -12.81 -2.19 1.01
N ASN A 87 -12.75 -3.51 1.15
CA ASN A 87 -13.83 -4.41 0.76
C ASN A 87 -15.10 -4.17 1.57
N TYR A 88 -14.96 -3.88 2.87
CA TYR A 88 -16.08 -3.65 3.78
C TYR A 88 -16.41 -2.16 3.99
N SER A 89 -15.78 -1.26 3.22
CA SER A 89 -15.89 0.19 3.38
C SER A 89 -17.33 0.73 3.42
N LYS A 90 -18.26 0.15 2.65
CA LYS A 90 -19.66 0.55 2.62
C LYS A 90 -20.45 0.10 3.85
N ASP A 91 -20.05 -1.01 4.46
CA ASP A 91 -20.80 -1.70 5.52
C ASP A 91 -20.27 -1.37 6.93
N LEU A 92 -19.13 -0.68 7.02
CA LEU A 92 -18.61 -0.13 8.28
C LEU A 92 -19.53 0.98 8.80
N LYS A 93 -19.74 1.05 10.11
CA LYS A 93 -20.48 2.14 10.75
C LYS A 93 -19.65 3.41 10.80
N ILE A 94 -20.29 4.58 10.80
CA ILE A 94 -19.58 5.87 10.80
C ILE A 94 -18.59 6.03 11.96
N GLU A 95 -18.90 5.51 13.15
CA GLU A 95 -17.98 5.54 14.29
C GLU A 95 -16.70 4.75 14.02
N GLN A 96 -16.83 3.61 13.33
CA GLN A 96 -15.71 2.76 12.94
C GLN A 96 -14.88 3.43 11.83
N VAL A 97 -15.58 4.03 10.85
CA VAL A 97 -14.95 4.80 9.77
C VAL A 97 -14.15 5.97 10.33
N ASN A 98 -14.68 6.70 11.31
CA ASN A 98 -13.97 7.81 11.95
C ASN A 98 -12.71 7.35 12.69
N VAL A 99 -12.75 6.19 13.37
CA VAL A 99 -11.54 5.60 13.98
C VAL A 99 -10.50 5.29 12.89
N ILE A 100 -10.90 4.60 11.83
CA ILE A 100 -9.99 4.20 10.74
C ILE A 100 -9.41 5.44 10.04
N LEU A 101 -10.21 6.45 9.73
CA LEU A 101 -9.74 7.67 9.08
C LEU A 101 -8.77 8.43 9.98
N ASN A 102 -9.06 8.57 11.28
CA ASN A 102 -8.15 9.21 12.22
C ASN A 102 -6.81 8.45 12.31
N ASP A 103 -6.87 7.12 12.30
CA ASP A 103 -5.68 6.28 12.28
C ASP A 103 -4.86 6.51 10.99
N MET A 104 -5.51 6.53 9.83
CA MET A 104 -4.89 6.79 8.53
C MET A 104 -4.32 8.20 8.41
N ASP A 105 -4.96 9.19 9.04
CA ASP A 105 -4.49 10.57 9.12
C ASP A 105 -3.25 10.72 10.03
N SER A 106 -3.11 9.84 11.03
CA SER A 106 -1.98 9.85 11.97
C SER A 106 -0.71 9.17 11.44
N MET A 107 -0.81 8.30 10.44
CA MET A 107 0.35 7.61 9.84
C MET A 107 1.34 8.62 9.23
N GLU A 108 2.64 8.36 9.31
CA GLU A 108 3.63 9.27 8.70
C GLU A 108 3.51 9.23 7.16
N PHE A 109 3.25 8.04 6.60
CA PHE A 109 3.08 7.84 5.17
C PHE A 109 2.02 6.78 4.85
N ASN A 110 1.13 7.04 3.89
CA ASN A 110 -0.05 6.19 3.66
C ASN A 110 -0.29 5.82 2.18
N SER A 111 0.76 5.65 1.39
CA SER A 111 0.63 5.40 -0.06
C SER A 111 -0.06 4.07 -0.42
N VAL A 112 -0.01 3.04 0.43
CA VAL A 112 -0.66 1.76 0.10
C VAL A 112 -2.18 1.87 0.29
N SER A 113 -2.63 2.74 1.19
CA SER A 113 -4.02 2.77 1.64
C SER A 113 -4.82 3.98 1.13
N PHE A 114 -4.27 4.82 0.23
CA PHE A 114 -5.01 5.99 -0.28
C PHE A 114 -6.37 5.59 -0.86
N ARG A 115 -6.44 4.48 -1.60
CA ARG A 115 -7.67 4.03 -2.25
C ARG A 115 -8.73 3.62 -1.22
N THR A 116 -8.29 3.03 -0.11
CA THR A 116 -9.13 2.72 1.05
C THR A 116 -9.63 3.99 1.71
N TYR A 117 -8.74 4.96 1.95
CA TYR A 117 -9.08 6.25 2.55
C TYR A 117 -10.16 6.99 1.75
N TYR A 118 -9.94 7.15 0.44
CA TYR A 118 -10.90 7.78 -0.46
C TYR A 118 -12.26 7.06 -0.48
N ARG A 119 -12.25 5.73 -0.52
CA ARG A 119 -13.49 4.95 -0.57
C ARG A 119 -14.27 5.02 0.73
N LEU A 120 -13.60 5.04 1.89
CA LEU A 120 -14.23 5.27 3.19
C LEU A 120 -14.88 6.65 3.24
N LEU A 121 -14.15 7.70 2.84
CA LEU A 121 -14.71 9.04 2.76
C LEU A 121 -15.92 9.11 1.83
N TYR A 122 -15.85 8.47 0.65
CA TYR A 122 -16.89 8.54 -0.36
C TYR A 122 -18.20 7.85 0.07
N HIS A 123 -18.12 6.62 0.57
CA HIS A 123 -19.32 5.87 0.99
C HIS A 123 -20.05 6.53 2.16
N HIS A 124 -19.33 7.28 2.99
CA HIS A 124 -19.82 7.91 4.21
C HIS A 124 -19.91 9.44 4.12
N ASN A 125 -19.88 10.00 2.90
CA ASN A 125 -19.74 11.44 2.69
C ASN A 125 -20.89 12.30 3.27
N LYS A 126 -22.08 11.72 3.48
CA LYS A 126 -23.23 12.41 4.08
C LYS A 126 -23.08 12.59 5.58
N GLU A 127 -22.30 11.73 6.23
CA GLU A 127 -22.11 11.69 7.68
C GLU A 127 -20.76 12.29 8.09
N ILE A 128 -19.81 12.36 7.16
CA ILE A 128 -18.47 12.93 7.39
C ILE A 128 -18.48 14.45 7.18
N THR A 129 -18.28 15.17 8.27
CA THR A 129 -18.03 16.61 8.24
C THR A 129 -16.72 16.92 7.53
N ASN A 130 -16.70 18.02 6.76
CA ASN A 130 -15.52 18.50 6.03
C ASN A 130 -14.91 17.47 5.06
N TYR A 131 -15.71 16.54 4.51
CA TYR A 131 -15.29 15.53 3.52
C TYR A 131 -14.30 16.07 2.47
N ARG A 132 -14.63 17.20 1.82
CA ARG A 132 -13.78 17.82 0.79
C ARG A 132 -12.42 18.27 1.34
N SER A 133 -12.40 18.81 2.56
CA SER A 133 -11.12 19.19 3.21
C SER A 133 -10.29 17.94 3.48
N LYS A 134 -10.89 16.92 4.11
CA LYS A 134 -10.19 15.65 4.41
C LYS A 134 -9.56 15.01 3.18
N VAL A 135 -10.28 15.01 2.05
CA VAL A 135 -9.75 14.57 0.75
C VAL A 135 -8.51 15.39 0.34
N ASN A 136 -8.61 16.71 0.37
CA ASN A 136 -7.52 17.60 -0.06
C ASN A 136 -6.31 17.52 0.88
N ASP A 137 -6.53 17.44 2.17
CA ASP A 137 -5.47 17.41 3.19
C ASP A 137 -4.70 16.10 3.09
N PHE A 138 -5.40 14.97 2.96
CA PHE A 138 -4.78 13.66 2.73
C PHE A 138 -3.98 13.63 1.42
N TYR A 139 -4.53 14.19 0.34
CA TYR A 139 -3.81 14.31 -0.94
C TYR A 139 -2.53 15.12 -0.79
N LYS A 140 -2.61 16.35 -0.23
CA LYS A 140 -1.47 17.26 -0.05
C LYS A 140 -0.38 16.63 0.80
N LYS A 141 -0.75 15.97 1.90
CA LYS A 141 0.19 15.26 2.77
C LYS A 141 0.97 14.21 1.99
N ASN A 142 0.27 13.33 1.27
CA ASN A 142 0.92 12.22 0.55
C ASN A 142 1.72 12.70 -0.67
N ILE A 143 1.22 13.67 -1.44
CA ILE A 143 1.97 14.19 -2.59
C ILE A 143 3.25 14.90 -2.14
N ASN A 144 3.20 15.68 -1.05
CA ASN A 144 4.38 16.34 -0.50
C ASN A 144 5.43 15.32 -0.06
N TYR A 145 5.04 14.24 0.63
CA TYR A 145 5.98 13.18 1.00
C TYR A 145 6.60 12.53 -0.25
N LEU A 146 5.77 12.17 -1.23
CA LEU A 146 6.23 11.52 -2.46
C LEU A 146 7.19 12.40 -3.26
N THR A 147 7.01 13.72 -3.27
CA THR A 147 7.87 14.63 -4.05
C THR A 147 9.10 15.13 -3.28
N SER A 148 9.07 15.16 -1.95
CA SER A 148 10.17 15.68 -1.12
C SER A 148 11.20 14.64 -0.67
N ALA A 149 10.83 13.35 -0.64
CA ALA A 149 11.76 12.29 -0.27
C ALA A 149 12.67 11.86 -1.44
N ASP A 150 13.89 11.42 -1.14
CA ASP A 150 14.77 10.77 -2.11
C ASP A 150 14.40 9.29 -2.25
N TRP A 151 13.89 8.92 -3.42
CA TRP A 151 13.47 7.55 -3.73
C TRP A 151 14.52 6.83 -4.56
N LYS A 152 14.98 5.66 -4.07
CA LYS A 152 15.82 4.75 -4.86
C LYS A 152 15.12 4.25 -6.12
N ASN A 153 13.81 4.02 -6.03
CA ASN A 153 12.98 3.57 -7.15
C ASN A 153 12.10 4.72 -7.64
N VAL A 154 12.62 5.49 -8.60
CA VAL A 154 11.94 6.66 -9.17
C VAL A 154 10.70 6.25 -9.97
N GLU A 155 10.75 5.15 -10.71
CA GLU A 155 9.61 4.67 -11.51
C GLU A 155 8.42 4.29 -10.62
N LEU A 156 8.66 3.55 -9.54
CA LEU A 156 7.61 3.20 -8.59
C LEU A 156 6.98 4.44 -7.95
N LYS A 157 7.80 5.44 -7.58
CA LYS A 157 7.32 6.73 -7.07
C LYS A 157 6.37 7.40 -8.05
N GLU A 158 6.74 7.48 -9.33
CA GLU A 158 5.90 8.07 -10.38
C GLU A 158 4.59 7.30 -10.58
N GLN A 159 4.62 5.97 -10.53
CA GLN A 159 3.41 5.14 -10.59
C GLN A 159 2.47 5.41 -9.40
N ILE A 160 3.01 5.53 -8.18
CA ILE A 160 2.23 5.85 -6.99
C ILE A 160 1.61 7.26 -7.11
N ILE A 161 2.37 8.26 -7.55
CA ILE A 161 1.86 9.63 -7.78
C ILE A 161 0.73 9.61 -8.81
N LYS A 162 0.90 8.89 -9.93
CA LYS A 162 -0.13 8.75 -10.96
C LYS A 162 -1.42 8.16 -10.40
N ASN A 163 -1.32 7.12 -9.56
CA ASN A 163 -2.48 6.51 -8.91
C ASN A 163 -3.13 7.45 -7.89
N LEU A 164 -2.35 8.14 -7.06
CA LEU A 164 -2.85 9.12 -6.10
C LEU A 164 -3.63 10.24 -6.80
N ASN A 165 -3.09 10.79 -7.90
CA ASN A 165 -3.77 11.79 -8.71
C ASN A 165 -5.09 11.24 -9.26
N LYS A 166 -5.07 10.03 -9.82
CA LYS A 166 -6.27 9.39 -10.36
C LYS A 166 -7.37 9.26 -9.31
N GLU A 167 -7.07 8.72 -8.13
CA GLU A 167 -8.08 8.59 -7.07
C GLU A 167 -8.57 9.98 -6.60
N HIS A 168 -7.67 10.94 -6.39
CA HIS A 168 -8.04 12.30 -5.96
C HIS A 168 -9.08 12.94 -6.89
N PHE A 169 -8.88 12.83 -8.22
CA PHE A 169 -9.80 13.42 -9.20
C PHE A 169 -11.09 12.62 -9.39
N VAL A 170 -11.10 11.31 -9.14
CA VAL A 170 -12.32 10.50 -9.17
C VAL A 170 -13.27 10.86 -8.02
N PHE A 171 -12.72 11.24 -6.86
CA PHE A 171 -13.48 11.51 -5.64
C PHE A 171 -13.71 13.01 -5.34
N LYS A 172 -13.41 13.91 -6.28
CA LYS A 172 -13.59 15.38 -6.18
C LYS A 172 -14.97 15.84 -6.64
#